data_AF-A0A368W9W8-F1
#
_entry.id   AF-A0A368W9W8-F1
#
_cell.length_a   1.000
_cell.length_b   1.000
_cell.length_c   1.000
_cell.angle_alpha   90.00
_cell.angle_beta   90.00
_cell.angle_gamma   90.00
#
_symmetry.space_group_name_H-M   'P 1'
#
loop_
_entity.id
_entity.type
_entity.pdbx_description
1 polymer ?
#
loop_
_entity_poly.entity_id
_entity_poly.type
_entity_poly.pdbx_seq_one_letter_code
_entity_poly.pdbx_strand_id
1 'polypeptide(L)'
;MAAYSSSNYGMVVKVDAKDDPRRYCSPHRDTKCWKELYNERTSVERCNSRLKTYLAADDMHVWGIQKVTIHRYLNTIVLLVSALSAASVKHQATA
;
A
#
# COMPACT_ATOMS: atom_id res chain seq x y z
N MET A 1 9.84 14.52 -26.98
CA MET A 1 10.99 15.26 -27.55
C MET A 1 12.27 14.48 -27.29
N ALA A 2 12.82 13.82 -28.31
CA ALA A 2 14.13 13.18 -28.21
C ALA A 2 15.21 14.25 -28.41
N ALA A 3 16.11 14.43 -27.44
CA ALA A 3 17.24 15.33 -27.55
C ALA A 3 18.49 14.47 -27.79
N TYR A 4 19.12 14.66 -28.94
CA TYR A 4 20.40 14.03 -29.23
C TYR A 4 21.50 14.79 -28.49
N SER A 5 22.06 14.16 -27.45
CA SER A 5 23.32 14.60 -26.86
C SER A 5 24.45 14.09 -27.75
N SER A 6 25.50 14.88 -27.97
CA SER A 6 26.72 14.46 -28.69
C SER A 6 27.57 13.42 -27.94
N SER A 7 27.11 12.96 -26.78
CA SER A 7 27.80 11.93 -26.00
C SER A 7 27.57 10.52 -26.56
N ASN A 8 28.54 9.62 -26.37
CA ASN A 8 28.51 8.24 -26.87
C ASN A 8 27.44 7.34 -26.21
N TYR A 9 26.57 7.89 -25.36
CA TYR A 9 25.54 7.15 -24.63
C TYR A 9 24.26 6.89 -25.46
N GLY A 10 24.19 7.40 -26.69
CA GLY A 10 23.07 7.17 -27.61
C GLY A 10 21.88 8.10 -27.37
N MET A 11 20.73 7.75 -27.96
CA MET A 11 19.49 8.55 -27.87
C MET A 11 18.90 8.51 -26.45
N VAL A 12 18.70 9.69 -25.85
CA VAL A 12 18.04 9.83 -24.54
C VAL A 12 16.59 10.28 -24.75
N VAL A 13 15.65 9.46 -24.27
CA VAL A 13 14.21 9.78 -24.28
C VAL A 13 13.78 10.09 -22.86
N LYS A 14 13.21 11.29 -22.65
CA LYS A 14 12.50 11.61 -21.40
C LYS A 14 11.12 10.97 -21.47
N VAL A 15 10.84 10.03 -20.57
CA VAL A 15 9.56 9.34 -20.45
C VAL A 15 8.94 9.74 -19.12
N ASP A 16 7.62 9.98 -19.10
CA ASP A 16 6.92 10.18 -17.84
C ASP A 16 6.77 8.82 -17.13
N ALA A 17 7.09 8.79 -15.83
CA ALA A 17 6.91 7.60 -15.00
C ALA A 17 5.46 7.11 -14.98
N LYS A 18 4.48 7.99 -15.28
CA LYS A 18 3.06 7.65 -15.35
C LYS A 18 2.69 6.81 -16.58
N ASP A 19 3.44 6.91 -17.67
CA ASP A 19 3.10 6.24 -18.93
C ASP A 19 3.18 4.72 -18.81
N ASP A 20 4.20 4.23 -18.10
CA ASP A 20 4.35 2.83 -17.73
C ASP A 20 4.93 2.74 -16.31
N PRO A 21 4.08 2.71 -15.27
CA PRO A 21 4.54 2.68 -13.89
C PRO A 21 5.19 1.34 -13.52
N ARG A 22 5.06 0.30 -14.36
CA ARG A 22 5.73 -0.99 -14.12
C ARG A 22 7.19 -0.92 -14.55
N ARG A 23 7.46 -0.24 -15.66
CA ARG A 23 8.80 -0.10 -16.28
C ARG A 23 9.56 1.12 -15.77
N TYR A 24 8.89 2.24 -15.55
CA TYR A 24 9.46 3.49 -15.07
C TYR A 24 8.87 3.83 -13.69
N CYS A 25 9.33 3.12 -12.65
CA CYS A 25 8.90 3.37 -11.28
C CYS A 25 9.61 4.60 -10.70
N SER A 26 8.87 5.41 -9.94
CA SER A 26 9.43 6.42 -9.02
C SER A 26 8.95 6.10 -7.61
N PRO A 27 9.82 5.75 -6.65
CA PRO A 27 11.28 5.58 -6.76
C PRO A 27 11.68 4.39 -7.66
N HIS A 28 12.88 4.47 -8.25
CA HIS A 28 13.37 3.46 -9.18
C HIS A 28 13.54 2.10 -8.46
N ARG A 29 13.21 1.01 -9.16
CA ARG A 29 13.37 -0.34 -8.60
C ARG A 29 14.81 -0.58 -8.17
N ASP A 30 14.97 -1.41 -7.15
CA ASP A 30 16.25 -1.76 -6.52
C ASP A 30 17.02 -0.64 -5.80
N THR A 31 16.52 0.60 -5.83
CA THR A 31 17.03 1.65 -4.95
C THR A 31 16.75 1.32 -3.49
N LYS A 32 17.57 1.85 -2.57
CA LYS A 32 17.41 1.64 -1.13
C LYS A 32 16.01 2.08 -0.64
N CYS A 33 15.59 3.28 -1.04
CA CYS A 33 14.27 3.82 -0.72
C CYS A 33 13.13 2.93 -1.26
N TRP A 34 13.25 2.43 -2.49
CA TRP A 34 12.25 1.50 -3.04
C TRP A 34 12.16 0.22 -2.23
N LYS A 35 13.30 -0.36 -1.81
CA LYS A 35 13.32 -1.58 -0.99
C LYS A 35 12.70 -1.37 0.38
N GLU A 36 12.99 -0.26 1.03
CA GLU A 36 12.39 0.11 2.32
C GLU A 36 10.86 0.21 2.19
N LEU A 37 10.37 0.96 1.21
CA LEU A 37 8.93 1.11 0.95
C LEU A 37 8.28 -0.23 0.54
N TYR A 38 8.97 -1.05 -0.26
CA TYR A 38 8.47 -2.35 -0.68
C TYR A 38 8.36 -3.32 0.49
N ASN A 39 9.26 -3.26 1.47
CA ASN A 39 9.21 -4.09 2.68
C ASN A 39 7.99 -3.77 3.56
N GLU A 40 7.48 -2.54 3.52
CA GLU A 40 6.27 -2.15 4.24
C GLU A 40 5.01 -2.86 3.70
N ARG A 41 5.02 -3.34 2.44
CA ARG A 41 3.91 -4.06 1.82
C ARG A 41 3.40 -5.22 2.68
N THR A 42 4.29 -5.97 3.31
CA THR A 42 3.91 -7.13 4.12
C THR A 42 3.03 -6.71 5.31
N SER A 43 3.18 -5.49 5.84
CA SER A 43 2.31 -4.98 6.90
C SER A 43 0.86 -4.79 6.40
N VAL A 44 0.70 -4.29 5.19
CA VAL A 44 -0.60 -4.10 4.53
C VAL A 44 -1.26 -5.45 4.24
N GLU A 45 -0.49 -6.44 3.76
CA GLU A 45 -1.00 -7.79 3.50
C GLU A 45 -1.48 -8.48 4.78
N ARG A 46 -0.76 -8.31 5.90
CA ARG A 46 -1.22 -8.80 7.21
C ARG A 46 -2.51 -8.12 7.65
N CYS A 47 -2.64 -6.81 7.44
CA CYS A 47 -3.87 -6.08 7.74
C CYS A 47 -5.05 -6.61 6.91
N ASN A 48 -4.85 -6.77 5.60
CA ASN A 48 -5.85 -7.31 4.69
C ASN A 48 -6.25 -8.74 5.05
N SER A 49 -5.28 -9.59 5.43
CA SER A 49 -5.56 -10.95 5.92
C SER A 49 -6.43 -10.92 7.18
N ARG A 50 -6.11 -10.08 8.17
CA ARG A 50 -6.95 -9.95 9.39
C ARG A 50 -8.37 -9.50 9.06
N LEU A 51 -8.49 -8.53 8.14
CA LEU A 51 -9.77 -8.05 7.69
C LEU A 51 -10.61 -9.15 7.03
N LYS A 52 -9.98 -10.02 6.24
CA LYS A 52 -10.63 -11.17 5.58
C LYS A 52 -11.05 -12.22 6.59
N THR A 53 -10.11 -12.66 7.45
CA THR A 53 -10.31 -13.79 8.37
C THR A 53 -11.19 -13.44 9.58
N TYR A 54 -11.03 -12.27 10.19
CA TYR A 54 -11.69 -11.94 11.46
C TYR A 54 -12.84 -10.94 11.35
N LEU A 55 -12.85 -10.12 10.29
CA LEU A 55 -13.84 -9.06 10.09
C LEU A 55 -14.71 -9.34 8.86
N ALA A 56 -14.91 -10.64 8.58
CA ALA A 56 -15.84 -11.20 7.62
C ALA A 56 -15.77 -10.61 6.21
N ALA A 57 -14.63 -10.06 5.76
CA ALA A 57 -14.57 -9.41 4.45
C ALA A 57 -14.89 -10.35 3.29
N ASP A 58 -14.51 -11.63 3.43
CA ASP A 58 -14.77 -12.67 2.42
C ASP A 58 -16.14 -13.36 2.66
N ASP A 59 -16.68 -13.33 3.88
CA ASP A 59 -17.92 -14.04 4.29
C ASP A 59 -19.12 -13.09 4.53
N MET A 60 -19.17 -11.92 3.88
CA MET A 60 -20.28 -10.97 4.06
C MET A 60 -21.56 -11.43 3.36
N HIS A 61 -22.62 -11.64 4.14
CA HIS A 61 -23.95 -12.01 3.64
C HIS A 61 -24.88 -10.79 3.54
N VAL A 62 -24.37 -9.67 2.98
CA VAL A 62 -25.14 -8.43 2.83
C VAL A 62 -25.32 -8.08 1.36
N TRP A 63 -26.56 -7.79 0.98
CA TRP A 63 -26.92 -7.47 -0.40
C TRP A 63 -26.82 -5.96 -0.66
N GLY A 64 -26.21 -5.59 -1.79
CA GLY A 64 -26.09 -4.21 -2.26
C GLY A 64 -24.73 -3.55 -1.94
N ILE A 65 -24.12 -2.95 -2.96
CA ILE A 65 -22.74 -2.42 -2.88
C ILE A 65 -22.58 -1.32 -1.83
N GLN A 66 -23.59 -0.45 -1.66
CA GLN A 66 -23.53 0.63 -0.67
C GLN A 66 -23.47 0.08 0.77
N LYS A 67 -24.26 -0.97 1.07
CA LYS A 67 -24.26 -1.59 2.40
C LYS A 67 -22.93 -2.28 2.68
N VAL A 68 -22.43 -3.04 1.70
CA VAL A 68 -21.12 -3.69 1.75
C VAL A 68 -19.99 -2.68 2.01
N THR A 69 -20.02 -1.55 1.30
CA THR A 69 -19.04 -0.46 1.48
C THR A 69 -19.08 0.11 2.90
N ILE A 70 -20.27 0.37 3.45
CA ILE A 70 -20.42 0.86 4.83
C ILE A 70 -19.89 -0.15 5.84
N HIS A 71 -20.26 -1.43 5.71
CA HIS A 71 -19.74 -2.50 6.57
C HIS A 71 -18.20 -2.57 6.52
N ARG A 72 -17.63 -2.41 5.32
CA ARG A 72 -16.18 -2.41 5.16
C ARG A 72 -15.50 -1.24 5.87
N TYR A 73 -16.06 -0.05 5.77
CA TYR A 73 -15.55 1.13 6.49
C TYR A 73 -15.62 0.94 8.01
N LEU A 74 -16.77 0.47 8.53
CA LEU A 74 -16.93 0.20 9.96
C LEU A 74 -15.89 -0.81 10.47
N ASN A 75 -15.74 -1.94 9.77
CA ASN A 75 -14.76 -2.96 10.16
C ASN A 75 -13.31 -2.44 10.13
N THR A 76 -12.99 -1.55 9.19
CA THR A 76 -11.66 -0.93 9.09
C THR A 76 -11.41 0.04 10.24
N ILE A 77 -12.42 0.85 10.62
CA ILE A 77 -12.33 1.75 11.78
C ILE A 77 -12.14 0.95 13.06
N VAL A 78 -12.90 -0.13 13.26
CA VAL A 78 -12.75 -1.01 14.42
C VAL A 78 -11.33 -1.57 14.49
N LEU A 79 -10.80 -2.11 13.39
CA LEU A 79 -9.44 -2.65 13.35
C LEU A 79 -8.37 -1.59 13.70
N LEU A 80 -8.55 -0.37 13.20
CA LEU A 80 -7.64 0.75 13.49
C LEU A 80 -7.68 1.15 14.97
N VAL A 81 -8.88 1.26 15.55
CA VAL A 81 -9.04 1.58 16.98
C VAL A 81 -8.44 0.46 17.85
N SER A 82 -8.67 -0.81 17.51
CA SER A 82 -8.06 -1.94 18.23
C SER A 82 -6.53 -1.95 18.15
N ALA A 83 -5.96 -1.56 17.01
CA ALA A 83 -4.52 -1.45 16.86
C ALA A 83 -3.94 -0.31 17.71
N LEU A 84 -4.60 0.85 17.73
CA LEU A 84 -4.21 2.00 18.54
C LEU A 84 -4.31 1.70 20.04
N SER A 85 -5.38 1.04 20.49
CA SER A 85 -5.52 0.67 21.89
C SER A 85 -4.44 -0.32 22.32
N ALA A 86 -4.15 -1.34 21.51
CA ALA A 86 -3.07 -2.29 21.78
C ALA A 86 -1.68 -1.62 21.81
N ALA A 87 -1.45 -0.62 20.95
CA ALA A 87 -0.21 0.16 20.97
C ALA A 87 -0.09 1.03 22.23
N SER A 88 -1.18 1.67 22.65
CA SER A 88 -1.24 2.47 23.88
C SER A 88 -0.95 1.63 25.13
N VAL A 89 -1.57 0.45 25.25
CA VAL A 89 -1.33 -0.48 26.36
C VAL A 89 0.12 -0.93 26.41
N LYS A 90 0.72 -1.25 25.25
CA LYS A 90 2.15 -1.62 25.19
C LYS A 90 3.05 -0.48 25.66
N HIS A 91 2.77 0.75 25.23
CA HIS A 91 3.53 1.93 25.64
C HIS A 91 3.45 2.15 27.16
N GLN A 92 2.27 1.97 27.76
CA GLN A 92 2.09 2.05 29.22
C GLN A 92 2.82 0.94 29.98
N ALA A 93 2.90 -0.27 29.43
CA ALA A 93 3.59 -1.39 30.08
C ALA A 93 5.13 -1.29 30.01
N THR A 94 5.66 -0.50 29.08
CA THR A 94 7.10 -0.23 28.94
C THR A 94 7.59 1.00 29.71
N ALA A 95 6.68 1.82 30.21
CA ALA A 95 6.96 3.00 31.04
C ALA A 95 6.93 2.63 32.53
#